data_AF-A0A940M907-F1
#
_entry.id   AF-A0A940M907-F1
#
_cell.length_a   1.000
_cell.length_b   1.000
_cell.length_c   1.000
_cell.angle_alpha   90.00
_cell.angle_beta   90.00
_cell.angle_gamma   90.00
#
_symmetry.space_group_name_H-M   'P 1'
#
loop_
_entity.id
_entity.type
_entity.pdbx_description
1 polymer ?
#
loop_
_entity_poly.entity_id
_entity_poly.type
_entity_poly.pdbx_seq_one_letter_code
_entity_poly.pdbx_strand_id
1 'polypeptide(L)'
;MQQLELKDPATFAAEFLRQTQLQGFGALSKRDLELLVYVLLERDGAIDRNASNHAAAAQLRITPAKLRALRSDGYARWRQLVAEPADAALRRILGNVLTEANLRAGSRHVSERSRKDGFLAVRVEHPDDRLQLEQAILDAGALPVYERNREVLAVRFDTLVTLAERSGFLQPDTESVVKALKKLAPASEELADLLEKDITKLRWEDARNALNSLGAKAVSSSAEGGVKALLKLAFPFLP
;
A
#
# COMPACT_ATOMS: atom_id res chain seq x y z
N MET A 1 7.78 -22.38 18.58
CA MET A 1 6.38 -22.04 18.24
C MET A 1 6.05 -20.75 18.98
N GLN A 2 5.71 -19.66 18.28
CA GLN A 2 5.32 -18.43 18.97
C GLN A 2 3.89 -18.56 19.50
N GLN A 3 3.73 -18.30 20.79
CA GLN A 3 2.42 -18.17 21.42
C GLN A 3 1.80 -16.86 20.93
N LEU A 4 0.49 -16.87 20.68
CA LEU A 4 -0.23 -15.62 20.40
C LEU A 4 -0.24 -14.80 21.68
N GLU A 5 0.43 -13.65 21.67
CA GLU A 5 0.53 -12.74 22.81
C GLU A 5 -0.21 -11.44 22.49
N LEU A 6 -1.10 -11.06 23.40
CA LEU A 6 -1.79 -9.77 23.33
C LEU A 6 -0.83 -8.67 23.80
N LYS A 7 -0.80 -7.55 23.08
CA LYS A 7 0.00 -6.38 23.44
C LYS A 7 -0.67 -5.58 24.56
N ASP A 8 -1.99 -5.45 24.53
CA ASP A 8 -2.80 -4.84 25.57
C ASP A 8 -4.04 -5.71 25.91
N PRO A 9 -3.85 -6.72 26.80
CA PRO A 9 -4.94 -7.61 27.21
C PRO A 9 -6.13 -6.87 27.83
N ALA A 10 -5.90 -5.74 28.50
CA ALA A 10 -6.94 -5.00 29.19
C ALA A 10 -7.86 -4.29 28.20
N THR A 11 -7.28 -3.58 27.22
CA THR A 11 -8.04 -2.92 26.16
C THR A 11 -8.76 -3.95 25.28
N PHE A 12 -8.12 -5.07 24.96
CA PHE A 12 -8.75 -6.18 24.24
C PHE A 12 -9.99 -6.69 24.98
N ALA A 13 -9.86 -7.01 26.27
CA ALA A 13 -10.94 -7.57 27.07
C ALA A 13 -12.09 -6.56 27.27
N ALA A 14 -11.76 -5.29 27.52
CA ALA A 14 -12.75 -4.23 27.69
C ALA A 14 -13.60 -4.04 26.42
N GLU A 15 -12.96 -4.00 25.24
CA GLU A 15 -13.69 -3.88 23.98
C GLU A 15 -14.52 -5.13 23.68
N PHE A 16 -13.97 -6.33 23.90
CA PHE A 16 -14.70 -7.58 23.71
C PHE A 16 -15.98 -7.60 24.57
N LEU A 17 -15.85 -7.32 25.87
CA LEU A 17 -16.99 -7.27 26.79
C LEU A 17 -18.00 -6.19 26.37
N ARG A 18 -17.53 -5.00 26.02
CA ARG A 18 -18.39 -3.90 25.53
C ARG A 18 -19.21 -4.34 24.32
N GLN A 19 -18.60 -4.94 23.30
CA GLN A 19 -19.32 -5.37 22.10
C GLN A 19 -20.31 -6.51 22.40
N THR A 20 -19.94 -7.47 23.26
CA THR A 20 -20.89 -8.52 23.68
C THR A 20 -22.09 -7.96 24.46
N GLN A 21 -21.89 -6.93 25.29
CA GLN A 21 -22.95 -6.28 26.05
C GLN A 21 -23.87 -5.45 25.15
N LEU A 22 -23.31 -4.67 24.23
CA LEU A 22 -24.07 -3.82 23.30
C LEU A 22 -25.00 -4.63 22.39
N GLN A 23 -24.58 -5.84 22.00
CA GLN A 23 -25.36 -6.71 21.12
C GLN A 23 -26.36 -7.59 21.90
N GLY A 24 -26.13 -7.78 23.20
CA GLY A 24 -26.94 -8.63 24.07
C GLY A 24 -26.41 -10.07 24.15
N PHE A 25 -26.51 -10.67 25.34
CA PHE A 25 -26.09 -12.06 25.57
C PHE A 25 -26.91 -13.03 24.71
N GLY A 26 -26.21 -13.86 23.94
CA GLY A 26 -26.84 -14.84 23.02
C GLY A 26 -27.20 -14.29 21.65
N ALA A 27 -27.06 -12.99 21.39
CA ALA A 27 -27.31 -12.40 20.07
C ALA A 27 -26.17 -12.67 19.08
N LEU A 28 -24.94 -12.77 19.58
CA LEU A 28 -23.77 -13.06 18.75
C LEU A 28 -23.64 -14.57 18.52
N SER A 29 -23.67 -14.97 17.25
CA SER A 29 -23.39 -16.36 16.87
C SER A 29 -21.93 -16.73 17.16
N LYS A 30 -21.61 -18.03 17.16
CA LYS A 30 -20.21 -18.48 17.23
C LYS A 30 -19.34 -17.83 16.15
N ARG A 31 -19.87 -17.68 14.93
CA ARG A 31 -19.15 -17.04 13.83
C ARG A 31 -18.88 -15.58 14.15
N ASP A 32 -19.85 -14.87 14.72
CA ASP A 32 -19.72 -13.45 15.04
C ASP A 32 -18.65 -13.19 16.09
N LEU A 33 -18.56 -14.09 17.07
CA LEU A 33 -17.51 -14.08 18.09
C LEU A 33 -16.13 -14.34 17.46
N GLU A 34 -16.00 -15.30 16.53
CA GLU A 34 -14.75 -15.52 15.79
C GLU A 34 -14.33 -14.25 15.01
N LEU A 35 -15.28 -13.60 14.34
CA LEU A 35 -15.03 -12.36 13.59
C LEU A 35 -14.59 -11.21 14.49
N LEU A 36 -15.29 -11.02 15.61
CA LEU A 36 -14.97 -9.97 16.58
C LEU A 36 -13.57 -10.20 17.18
N VAL A 37 -13.29 -11.42 17.63
CA VAL A 37 -11.98 -11.77 18.19
C VAL A 37 -10.88 -11.52 17.16
N TYR A 38 -11.06 -11.94 15.90
CA TYR A 38 -10.07 -11.68 14.86
C TYR A 38 -9.76 -10.19 14.69
N VAL A 39 -10.78 -9.35 14.57
CA VAL A 39 -10.61 -7.90 14.39
C VAL A 39 -9.93 -7.26 15.60
N LEU A 40 -10.27 -7.70 16.82
CA LEU A 40 -9.63 -7.20 18.04
C LEU A 40 -8.17 -7.66 18.16
N LEU A 41 -7.83 -8.88 17.73
CA LEU A 41 -6.44 -9.35 17.70
C LEU A 41 -5.59 -8.54 16.72
N GLU A 42 -6.16 -8.15 15.58
CA GLU A 42 -5.46 -7.30 14.62
C GLU A 42 -5.35 -5.85 15.11
N ARG A 43 -6.41 -5.31 15.75
CA ARG A 43 -6.41 -3.98 16.40
C ARG A 43 -5.34 -3.89 17.50
N ASP A 44 -5.23 -4.92 18.32
CA ASP A 44 -4.21 -5.06 19.36
C ASP A 44 -2.80 -5.20 18.75
N GLY A 45 -2.70 -5.67 17.52
CA GLY A 45 -1.44 -5.93 16.83
C GLY A 45 -0.78 -7.24 17.23
N ALA A 46 -1.50 -8.14 17.91
CA ALA A 46 -1.12 -9.53 18.13
C ALA A 46 -1.05 -10.31 16.79
N ILE A 47 -1.93 -9.96 15.85
CA ILE A 47 -1.81 -10.33 14.43
C ILE A 47 -1.41 -9.08 13.65
N ASP A 48 -0.28 -9.15 12.95
CA ASP A 48 0.11 -8.08 12.05
C ASP A 48 -0.81 -8.06 10.82
N ARG A 49 -1.44 -6.90 10.58
CA ARG A 49 -2.29 -6.63 9.41
C ARG A 49 -1.54 -6.83 8.10
N ASN A 50 -0.24 -6.49 8.08
CA ASN A 50 0.62 -6.64 6.91
C ASN A 50 1.16 -8.06 6.73
N ALA A 51 0.93 -8.97 7.68
CA ALA A 51 1.32 -10.36 7.54
C ALA A 51 0.58 -11.02 6.38
N SER A 52 1.30 -11.88 5.65
CA SER A 52 0.70 -12.71 4.62
C SER A 52 -0.38 -13.62 5.22
N ASN A 53 -1.36 -13.96 4.39
CA ASN A 53 -2.44 -14.86 4.75
C ASN A 53 -1.90 -16.21 5.25
N HIS A 54 -0.77 -16.66 4.71
CA HIS A 54 -0.13 -17.89 5.17
C HIS A 54 0.46 -17.74 6.58
N ALA A 55 1.19 -16.64 6.85
CA ALA A 55 1.82 -16.41 8.14
C ALA A 55 0.80 -16.22 9.27
N ALA A 56 -0.19 -15.34 9.05
CA ALA A 56 -1.24 -15.10 10.03
C ALA A 56 -2.12 -16.35 10.27
N ALA A 57 -2.39 -17.15 9.24
CA ALA A 57 -3.14 -18.39 9.39
C ALA A 57 -2.36 -19.43 10.21
N ALA A 58 -1.04 -19.54 10.00
CA ALA A 58 -0.19 -20.41 10.79
C ALA A 58 -0.17 -19.99 12.28
N GLN A 59 -0.10 -18.69 12.55
CA GLN A 59 -0.15 -18.14 13.92
C GLN A 59 -1.47 -18.47 14.62
N LEU A 60 -2.60 -18.37 13.90
CA LEU A 60 -3.94 -18.70 14.40
C LEU A 60 -4.29 -20.19 14.31
N ARG A 61 -3.40 -21.03 13.77
CA ARG A 61 -3.60 -22.48 13.54
C ARG A 61 -4.86 -22.80 12.73
N ILE A 62 -5.09 -22.03 11.68
CA ILE A 62 -6.21 -22.21 10.74
C ILE A 62 -5.69 -22.31 9.30
N THR A 63 -6.57 -22.61 8.36
CA THR A 63 -6.21 -22.60 6.93
C THR A 63 -6.16 -21.17 6.38
N PRO A 64 -5.31 -20.88 5.38
CA PRO A 64 -5.31 -19.58 4.71
C PRO A 64 -6.68 -19.20 4.11
N ALA A 65 -7.47 -20.18 3.68
CA ALA A 65 -8.83 -19.93 3.22
C ALA A 65 -9.75 -19.43 4.34
N LYS A 66 -9.68 -20.05 5.54
CA LYS A 66 -10.43 -19.57 6.71
C LYS A 66 -9.99 -18.17 7.14
N LEU A 67 -8.69 -17.88 7.09
CA LEU A 67 -8.19 -16.54 7.40
C LEU A 67 -8.71 -15.48 6.42
N ARG A 68 -8.69 -15.74 5.10
CA ARG A 68 -9.24 -14.80 4.11
C ARG A 68 -10.71 -14.48 4.39
N ALA A 69 -11.51 -15.50 4.74
CA ALA A 69 -12.89 -15.30 5.14
C ALA A 69 -13.02 -14.50 6.44
N LEU A 70 -12.19 -14.79 7.47
CA LEU A 70 -12.17 -13.99 8.71
C LEU A 70 -11.84 -12.52 8.46
N ARG A 71 -10.83 -12.23 7.62
CA ARG A 71 -10.46 -10.88 7.22
C ARG A 71 -11.61 -10.17 6.51
N SER A 72 -12.17 -10.79 5.48
CA SER A 72 -13.25 -10.18 4.68
C SER A 72 -14.51 -9.94 5.52
N ASP A 73 -15.03 -10.98 6.18
CA ASP A 73 -16.29 -10.90 6.92
C ASP A 73 -16.14 -10.07 8.21
N GLY A 74 -14.96 -10.15 8.84
CA GLY A 74 -14.66 -9.44 10.08
C GLY A 74 -14.64 -7.94 9.83
N TYR A 75 -13.95 -7.51 8.78
CA TYR A 75 -13.96 -6.11 8.37
C TYR A 75 -15.33 -5.67 7.85
N ALA A 76 -16.07 -6.51 7.13
CA ALA A 76 -17.43 -6.14 6.70
C ALA A 76 -18.36 -5.81 7.88
N ARG A 77 -18.21 -6.49 9.02
CA ARG A 77 -19.08 -6.32 10.20
C ARG A 77 -18.54 -5.34 11.25
N TRP A 78 -17.23 -5.34 11.46
CA TRP A 78 -16.60 -4.67 12.60
C TRP A 78 -15.61 -3.58 12.18
N ARG A 79 -15.67 -3.10 10.92
CA ARG A 79 -14.76 -2.05 10.40
C ARG A 79 -14.63 -0.86 11.33
N GLN A 80 -15.72 -0.43 11.96
CA GLN A 80 -15.73 0.72 12.86
C GLN A 80 -14.75 0.58 14.04
N LEU A 81 -14.39 -0.63 14.47
CA LEU A 81 -13.47 -0.87 15.57
C LEU A 81 -12.00 -0.63 15.18
N VAL A 82 -11.72 -0.63 13.87
CA VAL A 82 -10.38 -0.51 13.26
C VAL A 82 -10.38 0.59 12.20
N ALA A 83 -11.31 1.54 12.32
CA ALA A 83 -11.42 2.64 11.38
C ALA A 83 -10.17 3.52 11.48
N GLU A 84 -9.50 3.68 10.34
CA GLU A 84 -8.32 4.50 10.16
C GLU A 84 -8.66 5.61 9.15
N PRO A 85 -8.20 6.86 9.35
CA PRO A 85 -8.33 7.90 8.33
C PRO A 85 -7.72 7.47 7.00
N ALA A 86 -8.36 7.82 5.88
CA ALA A 86 -7.96 7.34 4.54
C ALA A 86 -6.48 7.63 4.22
N ASP A 87 -5.99 8.83 4.54
CA ASP A 87 -4.59 9.21 4.26
C ASP A 87 -3.59 8.42 5.11
N ALA A 88 -3.94 8.13 6.36
CA ALA A 88 -3.11 7.33 7.26
C ALA A 88 -3.03 5.87 6.79
N ALA A 89 -4.17 5.32 6.40
CA ALA A 89 -4.25 3.97 5.84
C ALA A 89 -3.48 3.87 4.52
N LEU A 90 -3.64 4.84 3.60
CA LEU A 90 -2.90 4.86 2.35
C LEU A 90 -1.39 4.93 2.59
N ARG A 91 -0.93 5.79 3.52
CA ARG A 91 0.48 5.85 3.92
C ARG A 91 0.98 4.50 4.43
N ARG A 92 0.23 3.84 5.30
CA ARG A 92 0.58 2.51 5.84
C ARG A 92 0.64 1.46 4.75
N ILE A 93 -0.35 1.43 3.85
CA ILE A 93 -0.44 0.48 2.74
C ILE A 93 0.76 0.65 1.82
N LEU A 94 0.99 1.88 1.31
CA LEU A 94 2.11 2.19 0.43
C LEU A 94 3.46 1.94 1.10
N GLY A 95 3.57 2.27 2.40
CA GLY A 95 4.75 2.00 3.21
C GLY A 95 5.12 0.52 3.29
N ASN A 96 4.12 -0.36 3.26
CA ASN A 96 4.34 -1.81 3.20
C ASN A 96 4.59 -2.30 1.76
N VAL A 97 3.73 -1.94 0.80
CA VAL A 97 3.77 -2.55 -0.53
C VAL A 97 4.89 -2.05 -1.44
N LEU A 98 5.36 -0.82 -1.24
CA LEU A 98 6.45 -0.23 -2.03
C LEU A 98 7.85 -0.51 -1.43
N THR A 99 7.95 -1.47 -0.49
CA THR A 99 9.25 -1.93 0.01
C THR A 99 10.00 -2.70 -1.06
N GLU A 100 11.33 -2.67 -1.00
CA GLU A 100 12.21 -3.35 -1.95
C GLU A 100 11.91 -4.86 -2.05
N ALA A 101 11.65 -5.51 -0.91
CA ALA A 101 11.30 -6.92 -0.86
C ALA A 101 9.98 -7.22 -1.59
N ASN A 102 8.96 -6.37 -1.40
CA ASN A 102 7.65 -6.56 -2.03
C ASN A 102 7.67 -6.23 -3.53
N LEU A 103 8.41 -5.19 -3.95
CA LEU A 103 8.60 -4.87 -5.37
C LEU A 103 9.35 -5.98 -6.11
N ARG A 104 10.38 -6.58 -5.49
CA ARG A 104 11.09 -7.75 -6.05
C ARG A 104 10.21 -8.98 -6.15
N ALA A 105 9.37 -9.23 -5.14
CA ALA A 105 8.41 -10.32 -5.19
C ALA A 105 7.36 -10.08 -6.29
N GLY A 106 6.86 -8.84 -6.40
CA GLY A 106 5.89 -8.42 -7.39
C GLY A 106 6.40 -8.47 -8.83
N SER A 107 7.66 -8.11 -9.08
CA SER A 107 8.24 -8.06 -10.43
C SER A 107 8.20 -9.39 -11.18
N ARG A 108 8.19 -10.51 -10.43
CA ARG A 108 8.02 -11.88 -10.96
C ARG A 108 6.61 -12.16 -11.49
N HIS A 109 5.63 -11.37 -11.08
CA HIS A 109 4.22 -11.53 -11.42
C HIS A 109 3.72 -10.54 -12.48
N VAL A 110 4.47 -9.45 -12.73
CA VAL A 110 4.16 -8.47 -13.80
C VAL A 110 4.46 -9.08 -15.16
N SER A 111 3.51 -8.98 -16.10
CA SER A 111 3.78 -9.34 -17.49
C SER A 111 4.87 -8.45 -18.10
N GLU A 112 5.68 -8.97 -19.03
CA GLU A 112 6.73 -8.17 -19.68
C GLU A 112 6.15 -6.91 -20.37
N ARG A 113 4.95 -7.03 -20.93
CA ARG A 113 4.20 -5.92 -21.53
C ARG A 113 3.85 -4.86 -20.49
N SER A 114 3.22 -5.24 -19.38
CA SER A 114 2.87 -4.32 -18.30
C SER A 114 4.12 -3.60 -17.76
N ARG A 115 5.25 -4.31 -17.66
CA ARG A 115 6.52 -3.72 -17.21
C ARG A 115 7.05 -2.67 -18.20
N LYS A 116 6.99 -2.94 -19.51
CA LYS A 116 7.36 -1.97 -20.55
C LYS A 116 6.48 -0.72 -20.51
N ASP A 117 5.21 -0.88 -20.14
CA ASP A 117 4.25 0.21 -19.98
C ASP A 117 4.38 0.94 -18.62
N GLY A 118 5.42 0.64 -17.82
CA GLY A 118 5.71 1.35 -16.56
C GLY A 118 4.86 0.91 -15.36
N PHE A 119 4.29 -0.30 -15.38
CA PHE A 119 3.53 -0.85 -14.25
C PHE A 119 4.40 -1.57 -13.22
N LEU A 120 4.11 -1.29 -11.95
CA LEU A 120 4.65 -1.97 -10.78
C LEU A 120 3.60 -2.92 -10.20
N ALA A 121 3.95 -4.19 -10.00
CA ALA A 121 3.10 -5.10 -9.22
C ALA A 121 3.31 -4.86 -7.73
N VAL A 122 2.20 -4.62 -7.04
CA VAL A 122 2.11 -4.58 -5.58
C VAL A 122 1.18 -5.68 -5.11
N ARG A 123 1.62 -6.46 -4.13
CA ARG A 123 0.80 -7.51 -3.53
C ARG A 123 0.09 -6.95 -2.29
N VAL A 124 -1.23 -7.01 -2.29
CA VAL A 124 -2.08 -6.61 -1.15
C VAL A 124 -3.00 -7.77 -0.79
N GLU A 125 -2.67 -8.47 0.29
CA GLU A 125 -3.43 -9.65 0.73
C GLU A 125 -4.58 -9.31 1.68
N HIS A 126 -4.48 -8.18 2.42
CA HIS A 126 -5.53 -7.75 3.32
C HIS A 126 -6.69 -7.11 2.51
N PRO A 127 -7.93 -7.63 2.61
CA PRO A 127 -9.03 -7.22 1.73
C PRO A 127 -9.41 -5.76 1.90
N ASP A 128 -9.40 -5.25 3.14
CA ASP A 128 -9.72 -3.84 3.40
C ASP A 128 -8.64 -2.90 2.84
N ASP A 129 -7.36 -3.26 2.94
CA ASP A 129 -6.27 -2.45 2.39
C ASP A 129 -6.30 -2.43 0.87
N ARG A 130 -6.66 -3.58 0.28
CA ARG A 130 -6.82 -3.70 -1.16
C ARG A 130 -7.96 -2.80 -1.65
N LEU A 131 -9.11 -2.81 -0.98
CA LEU A 131 -10.24 -1.92 -1.32
C LEU A 131 -9.86 -0.44 -1.18
N GLN A 132 -9.13 -0.06 -0.13
CA GLN A 132 -8.68 1.31 0.06
C GLN A 132 -7.70 1.76 -1.02
N LEU A 133 -6.76 0.90 -1.42
CA LEU A 133 -5.84 1.19 -2.51
C LEU A 133 -6.55 1.27 -3.87
N GLU A 134 -7.49 0.35 -4.14
CA GLU A 134 -8.32 0.38 -5.35
C GLU A 134 -9.12 1.68 -5.46
N GLN A 135 -9.74 2.12 -4.37
CA GLN A 135 -10.46 3.38 -4.32
C GLN A 135 -9.52 4.56 -4.56
N ALA A 136 -8.34 4.58 -3.93
CA ALA A 136 -7.36 5.64 -4.15
C ALA A 136 -6.92 5.73 -5.63
N ILE A 137 -6.70 4.58 -6.28
CA ILE A 137 -6.35 4.51 -7.72
C ILE A 137 -7.48 5.09 -8.58
N LEU A 138 -8.74 4.71 -8.29
CA LEU A 138 -9.91 5.24 -8.98
C LEU A 138 -10.06 6.75 -8.78
N ASP A 139 -9.88 7.20 -7.55
CA ASP A 139 -9.95 8.63 -7.21
C ASP A 139 -8.89 9.41 -7.98
N ALA A 140 -7.68 8.85 -8.17
CA ALA A 140 -6.60 9.40 -8.99
C ALA A 140 -6.89 9.37 -10.52
N GLY A 141 -8.05 8.85 -10.95
CA GLY A 141 -8.47 8.81 -12.36
C GLY A 141 -7.91 7.62 -13.15
N ALA A 142 -7.34 6.63 -12.47
CA ALA A 142 -6.80 5.41 -13.08
C ALA A 142 -7.70 4.20 -12.82
N LEU A 143 -7.52 3.13 -13.61
CA LEU A 143 -8.23 1.87 -13.41
C LEU A 143 -7.32 0.85 -12.71
N PRO A 144 -7.78 0.18 -11.64
CA PRO A 144 -7.06 -0.93 -11.03
C PRO A 144 -6.87 -2.07 -12.04
N VAL A 145 -5.62 -2.44 -12.29
CA VAL A 145 -5.26 -3.58 -13.15
C VAL A 145 -4.81 -4.74 -12.27
N TYR A 146 -5.39 -5.92 -12.48
CA TYR A 146 -4.99 -7.12 -11.76
C TYR A 146 -4.10 -8.00 -12.64
N GLU A 147 -3.08 -8.57 -12.03
CA GLU A 147 -2.32 -9.64 -12.66
C GLU A 147 -3.06 -10.98 -12.51
N ARG A 148 -2.47 -12.08 -12.98
CA ARG A 148 -3.06 -13.43 -12.88
C ARG A 148 -3.49 -13.80 -11.46
N ASN A 149 -2.78 -13.29 -10.46
CA ASN A 149 -3.16 -13.39 -9.06
C ASN A 149 -3.97 -12.14 -8.65
N ARG A 150 -5.20 -12.33 -8.17
CA ARG A 150 -6.10 -11.24 -7.74
C ARG A 150 -5.60 -10.47 -6.51
N GLU A 151 -4.66 -11.03 -5.76
CA GLU A 151 -3.96 -10.36 -4.65
C GLU A 151 -2.82 -9.44 -5.15
N VAL A 152 -2.52 -9.45 -6.45
CA VAL A 152 -1.47 -8.63 -7.08
C VAL A 152 -2.11 -7.59 -8.00
N LEU A 153 -1.92 -6.32 -7.65
CA LEU A 153 -2.35 -5.18 -8.45
C LEU A 153 -1.15 -4.61 -9.21
N ALA A 154 -1.34 -4.34 -10.50
CA ALA A 154 -0.41 -3.57 -11.31
C ALA A 154 -0.82 -2.09 -11.25
N VAL A 155 0.08 -1.26 -10.74
CA VAL A 155 -0.12 0.20 -10.63
C VAL A 155 0.94 0.90 -11.47
N ARG A 156 0.50 1.80 -12.36
CA ARG A 156 1.43 2.57 -13.19
C ARG A 156 2.15 3.63 -12.36
N PHE A 157 3.41 3.90 -12.69
CA PHE A 157 4.24 4.84 -11.93
C PHE A 157 3.63 6.26 -11.85
N ASP A 158 3.05 6.77 -12.94
CA ASP A 158 2.36 8.07 -12.97
C ASP A 158 1.18 8.16 -11.99
N THR A 159 0.48 7.05 -11.79
CA THR A 159 -0.63 6.91 -10.85
C THR A 159 -0.10 7.00 -9.42
N LEU A 160 1.05 6.38 -9.13
CA LEU A 160 1.71 6.51 -7.83
C LEU A 160 2.14 7.96 -7.55
N VAL A 161 2.69 8.67 -8.53
CA VAL A 161 3.02 10.10 -8.38
C VAL A 161 1.77 10.93 -8.11
N THR A 162 0.69 10.67 -8.83
CA THR A 162 -0.60 11.35 -8.63
C THR A 162 -1.18 11.07 -7.22
N LEU A 163 -1.05 9.84 -6.73
CA LEU A 163 -1.43 9.48 -5.36
C LEU A 163 -0.59 10.24 -4.32
N ALA A 164 0.72 10.34 -4.56
CA ALA A 164 1.63 11.06 -3.69
C ALA A 164 1.30 12.56 -3.60
N GLU A 165 0.98 13.21 -4.73
CA GLU A 165 0.57 14.61 -4.78
C GLU A 165 -0.73 14.84 -4.01
N ARG A 166 -1.78 14.05 -4.30
CA ARG A 166 -3.11 14.23 -3.69
C ARG A 166 -3.11 14.02 -2.19
N SER A 167 -2.27 13.10 -1.71
CA SER A 167 -2.15 12.77 -0.28
C SER A 167 -1.15 13.68 0.44
N GLY A 168 -0.57 14.66 -0.26
CA GLY A 168 0.42 15.60 0.30
C GLY A 168 1.77 14.96 0.67
N PHE A 169 2.07 13.75 0.16
CA PHE A 169 3.36 13.08 0.39
C PHE A 169 4.48 13.68 -0.46
N LEU A 170 4.14 14.09 -1.69
CA LEU A 170 5.01 14.81 -2.59
C LEU A 170 4.64 16.29 -2.54
N GLN A 171 5.52 17.11 -1.97
CA GLN A 171 5.33 18.55 -2.01
C GLN A 171 5.68 19.09 -3.40
N PRO A 172 4.85 19.97 -4.00
CA PRO A 172 5.08 20.55 -5.31
C PRO A 172 6.14 21.67 -5.25
N ASP A 173 7.29 21.38 -4.66
CA ASP A 173 8.47 22.23 -4.74
C ASP A 173 9.31 21.83 -5.96
N THR A 174 9.10 22.56 -7.04
CA THR A 174 9.67 22.27 -8.35
C THR A 174 11.21 22.25 -8.29
N GLU A 175 11.83 23.18 -7.56
CA GLU A 175 13.29 23.28 -7.52
C GLU A 175 13.93 22.10 -6.77
N SER A 176 13.38 21.72 -5.61
CA SER A 176 13.94 20.60 -4.84
C SER A 176 13.74 19.27 -5.55
N VAL A 177 12.58 19.05 -6.18
CA VAL A 177 12.31 17.84 -6.98
C VAL A 177 13.26 17.76 -8.16
N VAL A 178 13.42 18.84 -8.94
CA VAL A 178 14.37 18.86 -10.07
C VAL A 178 15.81 18.64 -9.61
N LYS A 179 16.22 19.24 -8.50
CA LYS A 179 17.56 19.03 -7.92
C LYS A 179 17.76 17.58 -7.48
N ALA A 180 16.73 16.93 -6.93
CA ALA A 180 16.78 15.52 -6.58
C ALA A 180 16.88 14.65 -7.85
N LEU A 181 16.04 14.91 -8.86
CA LEU A 181 16.08 14.20 -10.15
C LEU A 181 17.46 14.32 -10.82
N LYS A 182 18.08 15.52 -10.84
CA LYS A 182 19.45 15.73 -11.34
C LYS A 182 20.48 14.83 -10.65
N LYS A 183 20.37 14.65 -9.34
CA LYS A 183 21.30 13.78 -8.59
C LYS A 183 21.07 12.30 -8.90
N LEU A 184 19.82 11.90 -9.13
CA LEU A 184 19.46 10.52 -9.38
C LEU A 184 19.78 10.07 -10.81
N ALA A 185 19.65 10.96 -11.79
CA ALA A 185 19.86 10.63 -13.19
C ALA A 185 20.57 11.78 -13.95
N PRO A 186 21.81 12.12 -13.59
CA PRO A 186 22.50 13.32 -14.12
C PRO A 186 22.72 13.31 -15.64
N ALA A 187 22.74 12.14 -16.27
CA ALA A 187 22.93 11.94 -17.71
C ALA A 187 21.66 11.46 -18.43
N SER A 188 20.48 11.66 -17.83
CA SER A 188 19.21 11.26 -18.44
C SER A 188 18.79 12.25 -19.52
N GLU A 189 18.51 11.72 -20.72
CA GLU A 189 17.88 12.46 -21.82
C GLU A 189 16.50 13.00 -21.41
N GLU A 190 15.77 12.29 -20.54
CA GLU A 190 14.46 12.72 -20.02
C GLU A 190 14.54 13.98 -19.14
N LEU A 191 15.74 14.31 -18.64
CA LEU A 191 15.98 15.56 -17.92
C LEU A 191 16.58 16.64 -18.81
N ALA A 192 17.16 16.33 -19.96
CA ALA A 192 17.90 17.29 -20.78
C ALA A 192 17.07 18.55 -21.10
N ASP A 193 15.85 18.37 -21.61
CA ASP A 193 14.91 19.47 -21.91
C ASP A 193 14.54 20.31 -20.68
N LEU A 194 14.53 19.68 -19.51
CA LEU A 194 14.18 20.32 -18.24
C LEU A 194 15.36 21.11 -17.67
N LEU A 195 16.60 20.65 -17.94
CA LEU A 195 17.83 21.30 -17.52
C LEU A 195 18.18 22.53 -18.36
N GLU A 196 17.73 22.57 -19.61
CA GLU A 196 17.90 23.72 -20.50
C GLU A 196 16.93 24.87 -20.18
N LYS A 197 15.80 24.59 -19.51
CA LYS A 197 14.83 25.61 -19.11
C LYS A 197 15.36 26.48 -17.97
N ASP A 198 15.06 27.76 -18.05
CA ASP A 198 15.31 28.72 -16.98
C ASP A 198 14.52 28.31 -15.71
N ILE A 199 15.20 28.29 -14.57
CA ILE A 199 14.63 27.95 -13.25
C ILE A 199 13.43 28.85 -12.91
N THR A 200 13.44 30.10 -13.36
CA THR A 200 12.33 31.04 -13.15
C THR A 200 11.08 30.73 -13.97
N LYS A 201 11.17 29.85 -14.98
CA LYS A 201 10.07 29.44 -15.85
C LYS A 201 9.64 28.00 -15.64
N LEU A 202 10.35 27.26 -14.79
CA LEU A 202 10.10 25.86 -14.50
C LEU A 202 8.77 25.71 -13.75
N ARG A 203 7.87 24.91 -14.32
CA ARG A 203 6.57 24.62 -13.72
C ARG A 203 6.60 23.26 -13.03
N TRP A 204 5.72 23.08 -12.05
CA TRP A 204 5.52 21.78 -11.40
C TRP A 204 5.22 20.67 -12.42
N GLU A 205 4.42 20.98 -13.44
CA GLU A 205 4.08 20.04 -14.52
C GLU A 205 5.33 19.51 -15.24
N ASP A 206 6.36 20.34 -15.44
CA ASP A 206 7.62 19.90 -16.05
C ASP A 206 8.32 18.87 -15.15
N ALA A 207 8.46 19.19 -13.86
CA ALA A 207 9.09 18.28 -12.88
C ALA A 207 8.32 16.97 -12.73
N ARG A 208 6.99 17.03 -12.72
CA ARG A 208 6.10 15.88 -12.68
C ARG A 208 6.28 14.99 -13.91
N ASN A 209 6.32 15.58 -15.11
CA ASN A 209 6.52 14.84 -16.35
C ASN A 209 7.88 14.14 -16.37
N ALA A 210 8.95 14.81 -15.93
CA ALA A 210 10.26 14.19 -15.82
C ALA A 210 10.29 13.04 -14.80
N LEU A 211 9.69 13.22 -13.62
CA LEU A 211 9.57 12.16 -12.61
C LEU A 211 8.81 10.94 -13.17
N ASN A 212 7.71 11.17 -13.88
CA ASN A 212 6.92 10.11 -14.52
C ASN A 212 7.71 9.35 -15.59
N SER A 213 8.38 10.08 -16.48
CA SER A 213 9.19 9.49 -17.57
C SER A 213 10.36 8.67 -17.01
N LEU A 214 11.10 9.22 -16.05
CA LEU A 214 12.19 8.53 -15.37
C LEU A 214 11.70 7.28 -14.63
N GLY A 215 10.56 7.39 -13.93
CA GLY A 215 9.96 6.27 -13.23
C GLY A 215 9.54 5.16 -14.17
N ALA A 216 8.83 5.48 -15.24
CA ALA A 216 8.42 4.51 -16.26
C ALA A 216 9.62 3.79 -16.90
N LYS A 217 10.69 4.54 -17.23
CA LYS A 217 11.93 3.97 -17.77
C LYS A 217 12.68 3.11 -16.76
N ALA A 218 12.72 3.51 -15.49
CA ALA A 218 13.35 2.72 -14.43
C ALA A 218 12.61 1.38 -14.22
N VAL A 219 11.28 1.39 -14.31
CA VAL A 219 10.44 0.18 -14.26
C VAL A 219 10.67 -0.70 -15.48
N SER A 220 10.66 -0.13 -16.70
CA SER A 220 10.82 -0.90 -17.94
C SER A 220 12.19 -1.56 -18.05
N SER A 221 13.25 -0.85 -17.65
CA SER A 221 14.64 -1.33 -17.66
C SER A 221 14.98 -2.25 -16.48
N SER A 222 14.05 -2.50 -15.56
CA SER A 222 14.27 -3.26 -14.33
C SER A 222 15.41 -2.70 -13.46
N ALA A 223 15.63 -1.38 -13.52
CA ALA A 223 16.63 -0.68 -12.71
C ALA A 223 16.11 -0.51 -11.26
N GLU A 224 16.14 -1.59 -10.48
CA GLU A 224 15.56 -1.65 -9.12
C GLU A 224 16.02 -0.49 -8.22
N GLY A 225 17.31 -0.13 -8.27
CA GLY A 225 17.86 0.99 -7.52
C GLY A 225 17.30 2.36 -7.95
N GLY A 226 17.06 2.53 -9.25
CA GLY A 226 16.48 3.76 -9.81
C GLY A 226 15.01 3.92 -9.41
N VAL A 227 14.21 2.85 -9.52
CA VAL A 227 12.80 2.85 -9.10
C VAL A 227 12.68 3.20 -7.62
N LYS A 228 13.49 2.59 -6.75
CA LYS A 228 13.48 2.85 -5.31
C LYS A 228 13.75 4.33 -4.99
N ALA A 229 14.76 4.91 -5.61
CA ALA A 229 15.14 6.29 -5.33
C ALA A 229 14.06 7.29 -5.78
N LEU A 230 13.41 7.04 -6.93
CA LEU A 230 12.30 7.84 -7.41
C LEU A 230 11.05 7.66 -6.54
N LEU A 231 10.77 6.45 -6.07
CA LEU A 231 9.68 6.21 -5.11
C LEU A 231 9.93 6.92 -3.78
N LYS A 232 11.17 6.96 -3.27
CA LYS A 232 11.52 7.73 -2.06
C LYS A 232 11.31 9.24 -2.23
N LEU A 233 11.50 9.75 -3.44
CA LEU A 233 11.20 11.16 -3.75
C LEU A 233 9.70 11.44 -3.66
N ALA A 234 8.86 10.56 -4.21
CA ALA A 234 7.40 10.67 -4.14
C ALA A 234 6.83 10.35 -2.75
N PHE A 235 7.44 9.40 -2.04
CA PHE A 235 6.99 8.88 -0.75
C PHE A 235 8.15 8.90 0.25
N PRO A 236 8.41 10.03 0.92
CA PRO A 236 9.59 10.21 1.78
C PRO A 236 9.59 9.32 3.04
N PHE A 237 8.47 8.68 3.35
CA PHE A 237 8.36 7.73 4.46
C PHE A 237 8.78 6.29 4.11
N LEU A 238 9.17 6.02 2.85
CA LEU A 238 9.64 4.69 2.46
C LEU A 238 11.05 4.38 3.01
N PRO A 239 11.31 3.13 3.44
CA PRO A 239 12.58 2.72 4.03
C PRO A 239 13.75 2.66 3.03
#